data_AF-A0A5E4ME86-F1
#
_entry.id   AF-A0A5E4ME86-F1
#
_cell.length_a   1.000
_cell.length_b   1.000
_cell.length_c   1.000
_cell.angle_alpha   90.00
_cell.angle_beta   90.00
_cell.angle_gamma   90.00
#
_symmetry.space_group_name_H-M   'P 1'
#
loop_
_entity.id
_entity.type
_entity.pdbx_description
1 polymer ?
#
loop_
_entity_poly.entity_id
_entity_poly.type
_entity_poly.pdbx_seq_one_letter_code
_entity_poly.pdbx_strand_id
1 'polypeptide(L)'
;MAIVYSTAEYGAPVWINSAHVTRIDSELNNAMRIISGTTRPKNRRHVTTKKPMDKKPINRIRTGQGRCGSLLFKWRYKDSAACDCGEVEQTMKHIVESCPRRSFEQGTEGIHKATKEAIEWLIELIINYYL
;
A
#
# COMPACT_ATOMS: atom_id res chain seq x y z
N MET A 1 22.33 -16.47 12.88
CA MET A 1 21.12 -15.99 12.17
C MET A 1 20.18 -15.14 13.04
N ALA A 2 20.54 -14.73 14.27
CA ALA A 2 19.68 -13.88 15.11
C ALA A 2 19.94 -12.36 14.93
N ILE A 3 21.18 -11.98 14.62
CA ILE A 3 21.60 -10.56 14.51
C ILE A 3 21.12 -9.84 13.24
N VAL A 4 20.69 -10.58 12.20
CA VAL A 4 20.19 -10.00 10.95
C VAL A 4 18.70 -9.65 11.03
N TYR A 5 17.97 -10.31 11.94
CA TYR A 5 16.53 -10.10 12.10
C TYR A 5 16.25 -8.76 12.82
N SER A 6 17.03 -8.45 13.86
CA SER A 6 16.87 -7.22 14.64
C SER A 6 17.16 -5.94 13.86
N THR A 7 18.11 -5.97 12.92
CA THR A 7 18.41 -4.79 12.08
C THR A 7 17.32 -4.53 11.04
N ALA A 8 16.73 -5.60 10.48
CA ALA A 8 15.63 -5.49 9.54
C ALA A 8 14.34 -5.00 10.20
N GLU A 9 14.03 -5.45 11.42
CA GLU A 9 12.85 -4.99 12.17
C GLU A 9 12.97 -3.51 12.60
N TYR A 10 14.15 -3.09 13.06
CA TYR A 10 14.40 -1.69 13.41
C TYR A 10 14.45 -0.77 12.18
N GLY A 11 14.94 -1.28 11.04
CA GLY A 11 15.03 -0.55 9.77
C GLY A 11 13.72 -0.48 8.97
N ALA A 12 12.80 -1.43 9.18
CA ALA A 12 11.53 -1.53 8.44
C ALA A 12 10.69 -0.23 8.39
N PRO A 13 10.47 0.52 9.49
CA PRO A 13 9.71 1.77 9.44
C PRO A 13 10.44 2.89 8.69
N VAL A 14 11.78 2.95 8.79
CA VAL A 14 12.60 3.95 8.07
C VAL A 14 12.67 3.61 6.57
N TRP A 15 12.78 2.33 6.24
CA TRP A 15 12.76 1.83 4.86
C TRP A 15 11.41 2.08 4.19
N ILE A 16 10.29 1.85 4.88
CA ILE A 16 8.94 2.12 4.36
C ILE A 16 8.72 3.60 4.02
N ASN A 17 9.35 4.52 4.75
CA ASN A 17 9.21 5.97 4.56
C ASN A 17 10.28 6.59 3.64
N SER A 18 11.23 5.79 3.13
CA SER A 18 12.27 6.29 2.24
C SER A 18 11.75 6.45 0.81
N ALA A 19 12.05 7.59 0.18
CA ALA A 19 11.76 7.83 -1.24
C ALA A 19 12.40 6.78 -2.17
N HIS A 20 13.39 6.01 -1.68
CA HIS A 20 14.12 5.01 -2.45
C HIS A 20 13.68 3.56 -2.18
N VAL A 21 12.66 3.33 -1.35
CA VAL A 21 12.19 1.98 -0.98
C VAL A 21 11.86 1.11 -2.19
N THR A 22 11.31 1.72 -3.24
CA THR A 22 10.94 1.02 -4.48
C THR A 22 12.15 0.46 -5.23
N ARG A 23 13.30 1.15 -5.16
CA ARG A 23 14.54 0.72 -5.80
C ARG A 23 15.25 -0.34 -4.96
N ILE A 24 15.28 -0.16 -3.64
CA ILE A 24 15.87 -1.13 -2.70
C ILE A 24 15.14 -2.47 -2.77
N ASP A 25 13.81 -2.46 -2.74
CA ASP A 25 12.99 -3.69 -2.88
C ASP A 25 13.26 -4.42 -4.20
N SER A 26 13.44 -3.68 -5.30
CA SER A 26 13.69 -4.29 -6.60
C SER A 26 15.05 -4.99 -6.67
N GLU A 27 16.08 -4.40 -6.08
CA GLU A 27 17.43 -4.96 -6.07
C GLU A 27 17.54 -6.12 -5.05
N LEU A 28 16.88 -6.02 -3.90
CA LEU A 28 16.80 -7.12 -2.93
C LEU A 28 16.08 -8.34 -3.51
N ASN A 29 14.95 -8.12 -4.20
CA ASN A 29 14.23 -9.20 -4.89
C ASN A 29 15.05 -9.82 -6.03
N ASN A 30 15.85 -9.03 -6.75
CA ASN A 30 16.79 -9.56 -7.74
C ASN A 30 17.88 -10.41 -7.09
N ALA A 31 18.48 -9.93 -6.00
CA ALA A 31 19.51 -10.66 -5.26
C ALA A 31 18.98 -12.00 -4.72
N MET A 32 17.80 -12.00 -4.10
CA MET A 32 17.16 -13.23 -3.61
C MET A 32 16.84 -14.21 -4.75
N ARG A 33 16.39 -13.71 -5.91
CA ARG A 33 16.18 -14.55 -7.11
C ARG A 33 17.46 -15.19 -7.65
N ILE A 34 18.58 -14.46 -7.63
CA ILE A 34 19.90 -14.99 -8.03
C ILE A 34 20.34 -16.09 -7.06
N ILE A 35 20.21 -15.84 -5.75
CA ILE A 35 20.61 -16.80 -4.69
C ILE A 35 19.76 -18.07 -4.74
N SER A 36 18.44 -17.94 -4.92
CA SER A 36 17.52 -19.08 -5.01
C SER A 36 17.55 -19.81 -6.36
N GLY A 37 18.43 -19.42 -7.29
CA GLY A 37 18.60 -20.07 -8.59
C GLY A 37 17.40 -19.93 -9.54
N THR A 38 16.41 -19.10 -9.22
CA THR A 38 15.20 -18.93 -10.03
C THR A 38 15.38 -17.83 -11.08
N THR A 39 16.05 -18.21 -12.18
CA THR A 39 15.94 -17.73 -13.57
C THR A 39 16.96 -16.73 -14.17
N ARG A 40 17.15 -16.95 -15.49
CA ARG A 40 18.07 -16.35 -16.48
C ARG A 40 18.15 -14.81 -16.47
N PRO A 41 19.31 -14.23 -16.82
CA PRO A 41 19.48 -12.79 -16.92
C PRO A 41 18.57 -12.21 -18.00
N LYS A 42 17.60 -11.38 -17.61
CA LYS A 42 16.86 -10.54 -18.56
C LYS A 42 17.71 -9.34 -18.92
N ASN A 43 18.07 -9.22 -20.20
CA ASN A 43 18.66 -8.01 -20.76
C ASN A 43 17.71 -6.83 -20.46
N ARG A 44 18.18 -5.87 -19.66
CA ARG A 44 17.42 -4.73 -19.15
C ARG A 44 17.27 -3.68 -20.26
N ARG A 45 16.51 -4.00 -21.31
CA ARG A 45 16.08 -2.98 -22.28
C ARG A 45 15.05 -2.09 -21.58
N HIS A 46 15.33 -0.79 -21.49
CA HIS A 46 14.38 0.23 -21.06
C HIS A 46 13.23 0.27 -22.07
N VAL A 47 12.16 -0.48 -21.78
CA VAL A 47 10.88 -0.35 -22.48
C VAL A 47 10.06 0.68 -21.69
N THR A 48 9.74 1.81 -22.32
CA THR A 48 8.80 2.82 -21.80
C THR A 48 7.34 2.34 -21.95
N THR A 49 7.04 1.14 -21.46
CA THR A 49 5.64 0.74 -21.27
C THR A 49 5.10 1.57 -20.10
N LYS A 50 3.92 2.19 -20.28
CA LYS A 50 3.13 2.76 -19.18
C LYS A 50 3.16 1.73 -18.04
N LYS A 51 3.74 2.08 -16.88
CA LYS A 51 3.92 1.12 -15.78
C LYS A 51 2.57 0.45 -15.53
N PRO A 52 2.50 -0.90 -15.49
CA PRO A 52 1.27 -1.56 -15.09
C PRO A 52 0.90 -1.03 -13.71
N MET A 53 -0.37 -0.70 -13.53
CA MET A 53 -0.82 -0.04 -12.32
C MET A 53 -0.41 -0.88 -11.10
N ASP A 54 0.28 -0.26 -10.15
CA ASP A 54 0.79 -0.93 -8.97
C ASP A 54 -0.39 -1.53 -8.20
N LYS A 55 -0.54 -2.86 -8.20
CA LYS A 55 -1.59 -3.58 -7.44
C LYS A 55 -1.42 -3.47 -5.91
N LYS A 56 -0.49 -2.66 -5.43
CA LYS A 56 -0.15 -2.52 -4.01
C LYS A 56 -1.27 -1.85 -3.19
N PRO A 57 -1.92 -0.76 -3.63
CA PRO A 57 -2.91 -0.10 -2.80
C PRO A 57 -4.24 -0.86 -2.75
N ILE A 58 -4.62 -1.62 -3.79
CA ILE A 58 -5.78 -2.51 -3.69
C ILE A 58 -5.56 -3.62 -2.65
N ASN A 59 -4.33 -4.14 -2.56
CA ASN A 59 -3.98 -5.15 -1.57
C ASN A 59 -3.96 -4.60 -0.14
N ARG A 60 -3.56 -3.33 0.01
CA ARG A 60 -3.64 -2.58 1.27
C ARG A 60 -5.09 -2.48 1.76
N ILE A 61 -6.04 -2.16 0.88
CA ILE A 61 -7.46 -2.11 1.23
C ILE A 61 -7.99 -3.48 1.63
N ARG A 62 -7.71 -4.51 0.84
CA ARG A 62 -8.16 -5.89 1.11
C ARG A 62 -7.70 -6.43 2.46
N THR A 63 -6.51 -6.06 2.90
CA THR A 63 -5.93 -6.51 4.17
C THR A 63 -6.28 -5.58 5.35
N GLY A 64 -7.02 -4.49 5.09
CA GLY A 64 -7.27 -3.44 6.09
C GLY A 64 -6.01 -2.67 6.50
N GLN A 65 -4.91 -2.82 5.74
CA GLN A 65 -3.60 -2.22 6.01
C GLN A 65 -3.37 -1.05 5.07
N GLY A 66 -3.86 0.13 5.41
CA GLY A 66 -3.60 1.37 4.67
C GLY A 66 -3.51 2.59 5.57
N ARG A 67 -3.55 3.80 5.01
CA ARG A 67 -3.53 5.04 5.78
C ARG A 67 -4.89 5.38 6.40
N CYS A 68 -5.58 4.41 7.02
CA CYS A 68 -6.81 4.70 7.77
C CYS A 68 -6.49 5.32 9.14
N GLY A 69 -7.37 6.20 9.62
CA GLY A 69 -7.18 6.93 10.89
C GLY A 69 -6.88 6.02 12.08
N SER A 70 -7.50 4.85 12.17
CA SER A 70 -7.20 3.88 13.23
C SER A 70 -5.75 3.37 13.20
N LEU A 71 -5.18 3.12 12.03
CA LEU A 71 -3.77 2.73 11.88
C LEU A 71 -2.85 3.92 12.17
N LEU A 72 -3.17 5.10 11.66
CA LEU A 72 -2.37 6.31 11.89
C LEU A 72 -2.31 6.66 13.37
N PHE A 73 -3.42 6.52 14.10
CA PHE A 73 -3.46 6.70 15.55
C PHE A 73 -2.69 5.60 16.29
N LYS A 74 -2.89 4.33 15.92
CA LYS A 74 -2.15 3.18 16.49
C LYS A 74 -0.64 3.36 16.39
N TRP A 75 -0.16 3.92 15.27
CA TRP A 75 1.26 4.19 15.01
C TRP A 75 1.70 5.60 15.42
N ARG A 76 0.87 6.36 16.16
CA ARG A 76 1.16 7.71 16.66
C ARG A 76 1.55 8.74 15.59
N TYR A 77 1.01 8.58 14.40
CA TYR A 77 1.13 9.54 13.30
C TYR A 77 0.00 10.59 13.31
N LYS A 78 -1.12 10.29 13.98
CA LYS A 78 -2.23 11.20 14.22
C LYS A 78 -2.63 11.12 15.70
N ASP A 79 -3.09 12.22 16.26
CA ASP A 79 -3.53 12.29 17.67
C ASP A 79 -4.91 11.67 17.91
N SER A 80 -5.66 11.36 16.84
CA SER A 80 -7.00 10.78 16.91
C SER A 80 -7.26 9.78 15.79
N ALA A 81 -7.98 8.70 16.07
CA ALA A 81 -8.44 7.73 15.08
C ALA A 81 -9.65 8.21 14.23
N ALA A 82 -10.21 9.38 14.57
CA ALA A 82 -11.43 9.90 13.98
C ALA A 82 -11.31 10.24 12.48
N CYS A 83 -12.41 10.03 11.78
CA CYS A 83 -12.59 10.40 10.38
C CYS A 83 -13.04 11.86 10.26
N ASP A 84 -12.69 12.50 9.15
CA ASP A 84 -13.08 13.88 8.88
C ASP A 84 -14.60 14.04 8.64
N CYS A 85 -15.33 12.92 8.47
CA CYS A 85 -16.79 12.89 8.42
C CYS A 85 -17.45 12.89 9.81
N GLY A 86 -16.69 12.81 10.90
CA GLY A 86 -17.20 12.79 12.28
C GLY A 86 -17.30 11.40 12.91
N GLU A 87 -16.98 10.33 12.18
CA GLU A 87 -16.90 8.97 12.74
C GLU A 87 -15.77 8.86 13.77
N VAL A 88 -16.03 8.18 14.88
CA VAL A 88 -15.07 8.07 16.01
C VAL A 88 -13.82 7.30 15.62
N GLU A 89 -13.98 6.28 14.76
CA GLU A 89 -12.87 5.46 14.29
C GLU A 89 -12.92 5.23 12.77
N GLN A 90 -11.96 5.80 12.07
CA GLN A 90 -11.80 5.58 10.64
C GLN A 90 -11.07 4.26 10.37
N THR A 91 -11.84 3.21 10.09
CA THR A 91 -11.32 1.94 9.58
C THR A 91 -11.33 1.90 8.05
N MET A 92 -10.60 0.95 7.47
CA MET A 92 -10.63 0.76 6.02
C MET A 92 -12.04 0.37 5.51
N LYS A 93 -12.80 -0.41 6.29
CA LYS A 93 -14.20 -0.73 5.98
C LYS A 93 -15.08 0.52 5.98
N HIS A 94 -14.91 1.39 6.97
CA HIS A 94 -15.60 2.67 7.00
C HIS A 94 -15.30 3.47 5.71
N ILE A 95 -14.02 3.60 5.31
CA ILE A 95 -13.64 4.34 4.09
C ILE A 95 -14.34 3.78 2.85
N VAL A 96 -14.40 2.45 2.72
CA VAL A 96 -14.95 1.79 1.53
C VAL A 96 -16.48 1.78 1.53
N GLU A 97 -17.11 1.43 2.64
CA GLU A 97 -18.54 1.04 2.65
C GLU A 97 -19.44 2.07 3.33
N SER A 98 -18.92 2.89 4.25
CA SER A 98 -19.76 3.69 5.14
C SER A 98 -19.45 5.18 5.14
N CYS A 99 -18.33 5.61 4.56
CA CYS A 99 -17.87 6.99 4.64
C CYS A 99 -18.67 7.87 3.67
N PRO A 100 -19.44 8.86 4.13
CA PRO A 100 -20.28 9.69 3.26
C PRO A 100 -19.50 10.52 2.23
N ARG A 101 -18.18 10.70 2.44
CA ARG A 101 -17.31 11.48 1.55
C ARG A 101 -16.49 10.64 0.57
N ARG A 102 -16.33 9.35 0.85
CA ARG A 102 -15.28 8.52 0.20
C ARG A 102 -15.74 7.11 -0.15
N SER A 103 -16.94 6.71 0.25
CA SER A 103 -17.47 5.37 0.00
C SER A 103 -17.41 5.03 -1.48
N PHE A 104 -17.17 3.76 -1.76
CA PHE A 104 -17.19 3.21 -3.10
C PHE A 104 -18.51 2.46 -3.31
N GLU A 105 -19.25 2.83 -4.37
CA GLU A 105 -20.61 2.31 -4.60
C GLU A 105 -20.66 0.79 -4.78
N GLN A 106 -19.63 0.19 -5.40
CA GLN A 106 -19.55 -1.27 -5.56
C GLN A 106 -19.00 -2.00 -4.31
N GLY A 107 -18.70 -1.26 -3.24
CA GLY A 107 -18.21 -1.79 -1.97
C GLY A 107 -16.93 -2.61 -2.08
N THR A 108 -16.74 -3.52 -1.11
CA THR A 108 -15.57 -4.42 -1.09
C THR A 108 -15.55 -5.38 -2.28
N GLU A 109 -16.69 -5.73 -2.88
CA GLU A 109 -16.76 -6.63 -4.03
C GLU A 109 -16.05 -6.09 -5.27
N GLY A 110 -16.26 -4.81 -5.62
CA GLY A 110 -15.57 -4.18 -6.74
C GLY A 110 -14.05 -4.11 -6.52
N ILE A 111 -13.63 -3.92 -5.26
CA ILE A 111 -12.22 -3.93 -4.85
C ILE A 111 -11.62 -5.36 -4.93
N HIS A 112 -12.40 -6.40 -4.65
CA HIS A 112 -11.98 -7.79 -4.83
C HIS A 112 -11.86 -8.18 -6.31
N LYS A 113 -12.67 -7.59 -7.19
CA LYS A 113 -12.58 -7.81 -8.64
C LYS A 113 -11.55 -6.92 -9.33
N ALA A 114 -11.02 -5.90 -8.65
CA ALA A 114 -10.08 -4.93 -9.21
C ALA A 114 -10.61 -4.31 -10.52
N THR A 115 -11.89 -3.92 -10.50
CA THR A 115 -12.54 -3.29 -11.64
C THR A 115 -11.88 -1.96 -11.98
N LYS A 116 -12.11 -1.46 -13.21
CA LYS A 116 -11.58 -0.18 -13.66
C LYS A 116 -12.08 0.97 -12.78
N GLU A 117 -13.35 0.90 -12.37
CA GLU A 117 -13.94 1.91 -11.47
C GLU A 117 -13.27 1.89 -10.09
N ALA A 118 -13.01 0.70 -9.52
CA ALA A 118 -12.34 0.58 -8.22
C ALA A 118 -10.92 1.16 -8.26
N ILE A 119 -10.26 1.02 -9.40
CA ILE A 119 -8.93 1.57 -9.67
C ILE A 119 -8.96 3.10 -9.78
N GLU A 120 -9.93 3.66 -10.51
CA GLU A 120 -10.06 5.11 -10.68
C GLU A 120 -10.40 5.77 -9.34
N TRP A 121 -11.35 5.20 -8.60
CA TRP A 121 -11.68 5.61 -7.24
C TRP A 121 -10.44 5.58 -6.32
N LEU A 122 -9.62 4.53 -6.40
CA LEU A 122 -8.39 4.41 -5.60
C LEU A 122 -7.39 5.53 -5.91
N ILE A 123 -7.24 5.90 -7.18
CA ILE A 123 -6.35 6.98 -7.60
C ILE A 123 -6.86 8.32 -7.07
N GLU A 124 -8.15 8.60 -7.21
CA GLU A 124 -8.77 9.81 -6.67
C GLU A 124 -8.63 9.90 -5.15
N LEU A 125 -8.76 8.77 -4.46
CA LEU A 125 -8.62 8.68 -3.02
C LEU A 125 -7.18 9.00 -2.57
N ILE A 126 -6.17 8.49 -3.30
CA ILE A 126 -4.75 8.77 -3.02
C ILE A 126 -4.41 10.23 -3.32
N ILE A 127 -4.88 10.78 -4.45
CA ILE A 127 -4.58 12.17 -4.86
C ILE A 127 -5.23 13.18 -3.92
N ASN A 128 -6.52 13.04 -3.63
CA ASN A 128 -7.28 14.07 -2.90
C ASN A 128 -7.08 14.01 -1.38
N TYR A 129 -6.67 12.86 -0.85
CA TYR A 129 -6.57 12.65 0.60
C TYR A 129 -5.18 12.25 1.07
N TYR A 130 -4.16 12.26 0.18
CA TYR A 130 -2.78 11.85 0.49
C TYR A 130 -2.72 10.54 1.30
N LEU A 131 -3.57 9.58 0.94
CA LEU A 131 -3.63 8.23 1.51
C LEU A 131 -2.50 7.32 1.00
#